data_AF-A0A3B0Z1K8-F1
#
_entry.id   AF-A0A3B0Z1K8-F1
#
_cell.length_a   1.000
_cell.length_b   1.000
_cell.length_c   1.000
_cell.angle_alpha   90.00
_cell.angle_beta   90.00
_cell.angle_gamma   90.00
#
_symmetry.space_group_name_H-M   'P 1'
#
loop_
_entity.id
_entity.type
_entity.pdbx_description
1 polymer ?
#
loop_
_entity_poly.entity_id
_entity_poly.type
_entity_poly.pdbx_seq_one_letter_code
_entity_poly.pdbx_strand_id
1 'polypeptide(L)' 'MSKLLPILGRFLCWLGFHDFRVTDRTFEFGAGGSVEKVECRRCGVIMTRQAP' A
#
# COMPACT_ATOMS: atom_id res chain seq x y z
N MET A 1 15.77 -14.67 16.10
CA MET A 1 15.07 -14.24 14.87
C MET A 1 13.66 -14.82 14.89
N SER A 2 12.72 -14.06 15.43
CA SER A 2 11.36 -14.52 15.74
C SER A 2 10.56 -14.73 14.44
N LYS A 3 10.41 -15.97 14.00
CA LYS A 3 9.59 -16.38 12.84
C LYS A 3 8.06 -16.23 13.07
N LEU A 4 7.65 -15.52 14.13
CA LEU A 4 6.24 -15.25 14.48
C LEU A 4 5.63 -14.06 13.70
N LEU A 5 6.45 -13.17 13.14
CA LEU A 5 5.97 -11.96 12.47
C LEU A 5 5.19 -12.15 11.14
N PRO A 6 5.46 -13.16 10.26
CA PRO A 6 4.81 -13.20 8.95
C PRO A 6 3.33 -13.60 9.03
N ILE A 7 2.94 -14.43 10.00
CA ILE A 7 1.56 -14.91 10.15
C ILE A 7 0.68 -13.82 10.74
N LEU A 8 1.12 -13.19 11.83
CA LEU A 8 0.45 -12.02 12.42
C LEU A 8 0.34 -10.86 11.42
N GLY A 9 1.39 -10.61 10.63
CA GLY A 9 1.39 -9.60 9.58
C GLY A 9 0.29 -9.83 8.53
N ARG A 10 0.09 -11.09 8.10
CA ARG A 10 -0.98 -11.45 7.16
C ARG A 10 -2.37 -11.38 7.78
N PHE A 11 -2.54 -11.78 9.03
CA PHE A 11 -3.81 -11.65 9.76
C PHE A 11 -4.26 -10.19 9.87
N LEU A 12 -3.34 -9.27 10.19
CA LEU A 12 -3.62 -7.84 10.24
C LEU A 12 -4.07 -7.30 8.87
N CYS A 13 -3.44 -7.73 7.78
CA CYS A 13 -3.89 -7.36 6.44
C CYS A 13 -5.28 -7.91 6.10
N TRP A 14 -5.65 -9.08 6.63
CA TRP A 14 -6.98 -9.63 6.44
C TRP A 14 -8.06 -8.84 7.21
N LEU A 15 -7.68 -8.24 8.35
CA LEU A 15 -8.51 -7.31 9.12
C LEU A 15 -8.56 -5.89 8.53
N GLY A 16 -7.90 -5.63 7.40
CA GLY A 16 -7.83 -4.32 6.75
C GLY A 16 -6.71 -3.40 7.26
N PHE A 17 -5.88 -3.85 8.21
CA PHE A 17 -4.69 -3.12 8.64
C PHE A 17 -3.53 -3.38 7.67
N HIS A 18 -3.45 -2.52 6.66
CA HIS A 18 -2.40 -2.58 5.65
C HIS A 18 -1.28 -1.58 5.93
N ASP A 19 -0.05 -2.06 5.76
CA ASP A 19 1.17 -1.25 5.79
C ASP A 19 1.55 -0.87 4.35
N PHE A 20 0.93 0.20 3.86
CA PHE A 20 1.10 0.69 2.50
C PHE A 20 2.40 1.50 2.35
N ARG A 21 3.11 1.25 1.26
CA ARG A 21 4.25 2.05 0.81
C ARG A 21 3.97 2.55 -0.59
N VAL A 22 4.36 3.78 -0.91
CA VAL A 22 4.26 4.31 -2.27
C VAL A 22 5.25 3.57 -3.17
N THR A 23 4.74 2.92 -4.21
CA THR A 23 5.53 2.19 -5.21
C THR A 23 5.66 3.00 -6.50
N ASP A 24 4.60 3.71 -6.90
CA ASP A 24 4.62 4.54 -8.11
C ASP A 24 3.92 5.88 -7.82
N ARG A 25 4.42 6.94 -8.45
CA ARG A 25 3.81 8.27 -8.41
C ARG A 25 3.65 8.72 -9.85
N THR A 26 2.41 8.66 -10.33
CA THR A 26 2.07 9.20 -11.64
C THR A 26 1.59 10.64 -11.44
N PHE A 27 2.43 11.58 -11.86
CA PHE A 27 2.10 13.00 -11.88
C PHE A 27 1.47 13.32 -13.24
N GLU A 28 0.15 13.46 -13.27
CA GLU A 28 -0.53 13.96 -14.46
C GLU A 28 -0.51 15.49 -14.44
N PHE A 29 0.11 16.08 -15.47
CA PHE A 29 0.10 17.53 -15.69
C PHE A 29 -1.26 17.91 -16.28
N GLY A 30 -2.27 18.12 -15.42
CA GLY A 30 -3.63 18.48 -15.79
C GLY A 30 -4.56 18.54 -14.57
N ALA A 31 -5.86 18.79 -14.78
CA ALA A 31 -6.86 18.91 -13.71
C ALA A 31 -7.12 17.61 -12.90
N GLY A 32 -6.40 16.52 -13.20
CA GLY A 32 -6.58 15.18 -12.62
C GLY A 32 -5.89 14.94 -11.27
N GLY A 33 -5.03 15.85 -10.80
CA GLY A 33 -4.27 15.67 -9.58
C GLY A 33 -3.18 14.59 -9.69
N SER A 34 -2.30 14.49 -8.69
CA SER A 34 -1.29 13.43 -8.64
C SER A 34 -1.91 12.12 -8.17
N VAL A 35 -1.70 11.03 -8.90
CA VAL A 35 -2.15 9.68 -8.48
C VAL A 35 -0.95 8.90 -7.98
N GLU A 36 -1.04 8.41 -6.75
CA GLU A 36 -0.03 7.54 -6.16
C GLU A 36 -0.51 6.10 -6.15
N LYS A 37 0.32 5.19 -6.64
CA LYS A 37 0.14 3.74 -6.47
C LYS A 37 0.87 3.32 -5.21
N VAL A 38 0.13 2.76 -4.27
CA VAL A 38 0.64 2.22 -3.03
C VAL A 38 0.52 0.70 -2.99
N GLU A 39 1.49 0.03 -2.39
CA GLU A 39 1.51 -1.41 -2.23
C GLU A 39 1.67 -1.77 -0.75
N CYS A 40 0.89 -2.74 -0.28
CA CYS A 40 1.07 -3.28 1.05
C CYS A 40 2.29 -4.19 1.11
N ARG A 41 3.29 -3.83 1.92
CA ARG A 41 4.55 -4.58 2.06
C ARG A 41 4.38 -6.00 2.63
N ARG A 42 3.20 -6.32 3.17
CA ARG A 42 2.92 -7.59 3.86
C ARG A 42 2.13 -8.57 2.99
N CYS A 43 1.08 -8.09 2.32
CA CYS A 43 0.20 -8.93 1.50
C CYS A 43 0.31 -8.68 0.00
N GLY A 44 1.03 -7.64 -0.45
CA GLY A 44 1.20 -7.31 -1.87
C GLY A 44 -0.05 -6.68 -2.51
N VAL A 45 -1.07 -6.32 -1.73
CA VAL A 45 -2.24 -5.56 -2.25
C VAL A 45 -1.76 -4.23 -2.79
N ILE A 46 -2.14 -3.94 -4.04
CA ILE A 46 -1.86 -2.70 -4.73
C ILE A 46 -3.13 -1.86 -4.75
N MET A 47 -3.03 -0.59 -4.37
CA MET A 47 -4.10 0.38 -4.45
C MET A 47 -3.60 1.66 -5.12
N THR A 48 -4.47 2.31 -5.88
CA THR A 48 -4.23 3.67 -6.39
C THR A 48 -5.03 4.65 -5.54
N ARG A 49 -4.38 5.73 -5.10
CA ARG A 49 -5.03 6.83 -4.39
C ARG A 49 -4.69 8.14 -5.05
N GLN A 50 -5.62 9.07 -5.03
CA GLN A 50 -5.31 10.46 -5.36
C GLN A 50 -4.52 11.05 -4.20
N ALA A 51 -3.35 11.62 -4.48
CA ALA A 51 -2.63 12.43 -3.52
C ALA A 51 -3.33 13.79 -3.41
N PRO A 52 -3.54 14.29 -2.17
CA PRO A 52 -4.20 15.57 -1.91
C PRO A 52 -3.39 16.77 -2.40
#